data_AF-A0A1Y1NAV2-F1
#
_entry.id   AF-A0A1Y1NAV2-F1
#
_cell.length_a   1.000
_cell.length_b   1.000
_cell.length_c   1.000
_cell.angle_alpha   90.00
_cell.angle_beta   90.00
_cell.angle_gamma   90.00
#
_symmetry.space_group_name_H-M   'P 1'
#
loop_
_entity.id
_entity.type
_entity.pdbx_description
1 polymer ?
#
loop_
_entity_poly.entity_id
_entity_poly.type
_entity_poly.pdbx_seq_one_letter_code
_entity_poly.pdbx_strand_id
1 'polypeptide(L)'
;YPPLLSLDPFTFLVECAYGLVPAYNAEISHMLRLCYLAELVKVVFHMGRNVPFSMWIEGLAGKQSQDPAMINFASFALAITKCGMELEVANFGKTSDNEGENKGFQQPGVDTLESWYTFVKKYALTFLRKSVVFLYVKYGVDFNSHISSSQDADSDELDRLTDALRLPSFDEMCASMTENAIACGWPMTTYDLVSGWIKHQVVWPNGYGDMSQSALVSHPGIFELIGLPKTYDTLIEESIRRKCPSTGKDLTDPVICLFCGEIFCSQSNCCQ
;
A
#
# COMPACT_ATOMS: atom_id res chain seq x y z
N TYR A 1 15.85 7.34 -15.57
CA TYR A 1 14.42 7.33 -15.19
C TYR A 1 14.33 7.01 -13.72
N PRO A 2 13.40 7.66 -12.98
CA PRO A 2 13.19 7.31 -11.57
C PRO A 2 12.87 5.82 -11.41
N PRO A 3 13.26 5.19 -10.29
CA PRO A 3 12.93 3.79 -10.03
C PRO A 3 11.43 3.56 -9.90
N LEU A 4 10.95 2.39 -10.32
CA LEU A 4 9.53 2.03 -10.24
C LEU A 4 8.98 2.12 -8.80
N LEU A 5 9.77 1.69 -7.81
CA LEU A 5 9.40 1.74 -6.39
C LEU A 5 9.37 3.17 -5.82
N SER A 6 9.85 4.17 -6.58
CA SER A 6 9.70 5.60 -6.24
C SER A 6 8.52 6.27 -6.95
N LEU A 7 7.85 5.57 -7.88
CA LEU A 7 6.69 6.07 -8.63
C LEU A 7 5.39 5.51 -8.06
N ASP A 8 4.24 5.99 -8.54
CA ASP A 8 2.94 5.32 -8.35
C ASP A 8 2.79 4.21 -9.41
N PRO A 9 2.84 2.90 -9.04
CA PRO A 9 2.68 1.79 -9.97
C PRO A 9 1.35 1.81 -10.73
N PHE A 10 0.29 2.42 -10.19
CA PHE A 10 -0.95 2.60 -10.94
C PHE A 10 -0.77 3.61 -12.07
N THR A 11 -0.07 4.72 -11.83
CA THR A 11 0.24 5.68 -12.91
C THR A 11 1.10 5.01 -13.99
N PHE A 12 2.10 4.22 -13.57
CA PHE A 12 2.90 3.42 -14.50
C PHE A 12 2.07 2.42 -15.30
N LEU A 13 1.11 1.72 -14.67
CA LEU A 13 0.15 0.84 -15.36
C LEU A 13 -0.63 1.61 -16.45
N VAL A 14 -1.13 2.81 -16.12
CA VAL A 14 -1.87 3.65 -17.07
C VAL A 14 -0.98 4.04 -18.25
N GLU A 15 0.26 4.48 -18.00
CA GLU A 15 1.23 4.80 -19.05
C GLU A 15 1.54 3.59 -19.93
N CYS A 16 1.82 2.42 -19.33
CA CYS A 16 2.04 1.18 -20.06
C CYS A 16 0.84 0.82 -20.92
N ALA A 17 -0.38 0.99 -20.41
CA ALA A 17 -1.59 0.69 -21.16
C ALA A 17 -1.74 1.57 -22.42
N TYR A 18 -1.23 2.81 -22.42
CA TYR A 18 -1.31 3.72 -23.59
C TYR A 18 -0.10 3.62 -24.52
N GLY A 19 1.07 3.27 -23.99
CA GLY A 19 2.32 3.15 -24.77
C GLY A 19 2.71 1.71 -25.05
N LEU A 20 3.15 1.00 -24.00
CA LEU A 20 3.81 -0.31 -24.11
C LEU A 20 2.84 -1.40 -24.60
N VAL A 21 1.63 -1.47 -24.05
CA VAL A 21 0.64 -2.49 -24.37
C VAL A 21 0.25 -2.45 -25.86
N PRO A 22 -0.13 -1.30 -26.45
CA PRO A 22 -0.37 -1.21 -27.89
C PRO A 22 0.89 -1.45 -28.73
N ALA A 23 2.05 -0.94 -28.31
CA ALA A 23 3.29 -1.04 -29.09
C ALA A 23 3.80 -2.49 -29.24
N TYR A 24 3.61 -3.31 -28.21
CA TYR A 24 4.07 -4.70 -28.17
C TYR A 24 2.94 -5.73 -28.34
N ASN A 25 1.70 -5.28 -28.58
CA ASN A 25 0.50 -6.13 -28.61
C ASN A 25 0.41 -7.06 -27.38
N ALA A 26 0.73 -6.53 -26.20
CA ALA A 26 0.71 -7.26 -24.95
C ALA A 26 -0.70 -7.27 -24.35
N GLU A 27 -0.99 -8.23 -23.47
CA GLU A 27 -2.24 -8.20 -22.71
C GLU A 27 -2.12 -7.33 -21.45
N ILE A 28 -3.10 -6.46 -21.21
CA ILE A 28 -3.11 -5.55 -20.06
C ILE A 28 -3.17 -6.30 -18.72
N SER A 29 -3.76 -7.50 -18.70
CA SER A 29 -3.83 -8.40 -17.54
C SER A 29 -2.44 -8.71 -16.97
N HIS A 30 -1.45 -8.97 -17.84
CA HIS A 30 -0.08 -9.21 -17.41
C HIS A 30 0.55 -7.97 -16.78
N MET A 31 0.32 -6.79 -17.37
CA MET A 31 0.84 -5.54 -16.84
C MET A 31 0.19 -5.19 -15.50
N LEU A 32 -1.12 -5.42 -15.38
CA LEU A 32 -1.86 -5.26 -14.13
C LEU A 32 -1.27 -6.13 -13.02
N ARG A 33 -1.04 -7.43 -13.29
CA ARG A 33 -0.44 -8.36 -12.32
C ARG A 33 0.96 -7.92 -11.88
N LEU A 34 1.80 -7.46 -12.81
CA LEU A 34 3.15 -6.97 -12.49
C LEU A 34 3.11 -5.65 -11.69
N CYS A 35 2.22 -4.73 -12.04
CA CYS A 35 2.07 -3.46 -11.31
C CYS A 35 1.47 -3.68 -9.92
N TYR A 36 0.57 -4.66 -9.77
CA TYR A 36 0.05 -5.08 -8.46
C TYR A 36 1.19 -5.62 -7.59
N LEU A 37 2.04 -6.49 -8.13
CA LEU A 37 3.22 -6.98 -7.40
C LEU A 37 4.17 -5.83 -7.05
N ALA A 38 4.42 -4.92 -7.99
CA ALA A 38 5.29 -3.77 -7.77
C ALA A 38 4.76 -2.86 -6.64
N GLU A 39 3.45 -2.68 -6.52
CA GLU A 39 2.85 -1.94 -5.39
C GLU A 39 3.11 -2.63 -4.06
N LEU A 40 2.93 -3.96 -3.97
CA LEU A 40 3.21 -4.69 -2.73
C LEU A 40 4.70 -4.64 -2.36
N VAL A 41 5.59 -4.86 -3.34
CA VAL A 41 7.04 -4.77 -3.14
C VAL A 41 7.43 -3.36 -2.68
N LYS A 42 6.87 -2.33 -3.31
CA LYS A 42 7.11 -0.92 -2.95
C LYS A 42 6.75 -0.65 -1.50
N VAL A 43 5.53 -1.01 -1.08
CA VAL A 43 5.04 -0.75 0.28
C VAL A 43 5.92 -1.48 1.28
N VAL A 44 6.18 -2.77 1.09
CA VAL A 44 6.99 -3.58 2.00
C VAL A 44 8.44 -3.09 2.06
N PHE A 45 9.03 -2.74 0.91
CA PHE A 45 10.38 -2.16 0.85
C PHE A 45 10.47 -0.88 1.68
N HIS A 46 9.55 0.07 1.47
CA HIS A 46 9.57 1.34 2.20
C HIS A 46 9.18 1.19 3.67
N MET A 47 8.32 0.25 4.04
CA MET A 47 8.09 -0.11 5.44
C MET A 47 9.38 -0.57 6.10
N GLY A 48 10.09 -1.53 5.51
CA GLY A 48 11.36 -2.04 6.05
C GLY A 48 12.49 -1.00 6.15
N ARG A 49 12.37 0.13 5.43
CA ARG A 49 13.29 1.29 5.53
C ARG A 49 12.90 2.32 6.58
N ASN A 50 11.62 2.36 6.96
CA ASN A 50 11.08 3.40 7.84
C ASN A 50 10.57 2.85 9.18
N VAL A 51 10.55 1.52 9.37
CA VAL A 51 10.39 0.85 10.66
C VAL A 51 11.77 0.63 11.27
N PRO A 52 11.97 0.84 12.60
CA PRO A 52 13.23 0.54 13.26
C PRO A 52 13.69 -0.90 12.96
N PHE A 53 14.95 -1.06 12.57
CA PHE A 53 15.43 -2.33 12.03
C PHE A 53 15.24 -3.52 12.97
N SER A 54 15.53 -3.34 14.27
CA SER A 54 15.33 -4.38 15.29
C SER A 54 13.86 -4.78 15.37
N MET A 55 12.94 -3.81 15.45
CA MET A 55 11.50 -4.07 15.47
C MET A 55 11.05 -4.81 14.21
N TRP A 56 11.48 -4.36 13.02
CA TRP A 56 11.13 -4.99 11.75
C TRP A 56 11.59 -6.45 11.68
N ILE A 57 12.87 -6.72 11.93
CA ILE A 57 13.40 -8.08 11.87
C ILE A 57 12.85 -8.95 12.99
N GLU A 58 12.73 -8.45 14.22
CA GLU A 58 12.15 -9.22 15.33
C GLU A 58 10.68 -9.53 15.08
N GLY A 59 9.90 -8.63 14.48
CA GLY A 59 8.50 -8.91 14.15
C GLY A 59 8.33 -9.88 12.98
N LEU A 60 9.25 -9.86 12.00
CA LEU A 60 9.21 -10.76 10.86
C LEU A 60 9.80 -12.15 11.16
N ALA A 61 10.88 -12.22 11.94
CA ALA A 61 11.53 -13.46 12.34
C ALA A 61 10.91 -14.05 13.62
N GLY A 62 10.24 -13.22 14.41
CA GLY A 62 9.72 -13.56 15.72
C GLY A 62 8.29 -14.06 15.70
N LYS A 63 8.18 -15.29 16.21
CA LYS A 63 7.00 -16.04 16.64
C LYS A 63 6.27 -16.81 15.55
N GLN A 64 6.13 -18.10 15.87
CA GLN A 64 5.38 -19.14 15.19
C GLN A 64 3.91 -18.74 15.01
N SER A 65 3.63 -17.80 14.11
CA SER A 65 2.27 -17.69 13.60
C SER A 65 1.94 -19.04 12.96
N GLN A 66 0.87 -19.68 13.42
CA GLN A 66 0.37 -20.91 12.79
C GLN A 66 -0.40 -20.60 11.51
N ASP A 67 -0.66 -19.31 11.24
CA ASP A 67 -1.35 -18.85 10.05
C ASP A 67 -0.41 -18.87 8.83
N PRO A 68 -0.68 -19.71 7.82
CA PRO A 68 0.11 -19.76 6.59
C PRO A 68 0.21 -18.41 5.87
N ALA A 69 -0.83 -17.57 5.94
CA ALA A 69 -0.83 -16.24 5.31
C ALA A 69 0.22 -15.33 5.95
N MET A 70 0.29 -15.32 7.28
CA MET A 70 1.30 -14.55 8.03
C MET A 70 2.72 -15.06 7.76
N ILE A 71 2.91 -16.38 7.68
CA ILE A 71 4.22 -16.99 7.35
C ILE A 71 4.68 -16.56 5.94
N ASN A 72 3.77 -16.61 4.97
CA ASN A 72 4.08 -16.21 3.60
C ASN A 72 4.43 -14.72 3.52
N PHE A 73 3.64 -13.86 4.16
CA PHE A 73 3.91 -12.43 4.21
C PHE A 73 5.25 -12.11 4.92
N ALA A 74 5.54 -12.76 6.04
CA ALA A 74 6.81 -12.58 6.74
C ALA A 74 7.99 -12.98 5.86
N SER A 75 7.89 -14.12 5.18
CA SER A 75 8.91 -14.63 4.26
C SER A 75 9.12 -13.69 3.07
N PHE A 76 8.03 -13.15 2.52
CA PHE A 76 8.07 -12.14 1.46
C PHE A 76 8.82 -10.87 1.88
N ALA A 77 8.44 -10.33 3.04
CA ALA A 77 9.04 -9.13 3.59
C ALA A 77 10.52 -9.32 3.95
N LEU A 78 10.88 -10.48 4.52
CA LEU A 78 12.28 -10.86 4.76
C LEU A 78 13.06 -10.98 3.45
N ALA A 79 12.49 -11.58 2.41
CA ALA A 79 13.15 -11.71 1.11
C ALA A 79 13.46 -10.35 0.47
N ILE A 80 12.49 -9.42 0.49
CA ILE A 80 12.68 -8.03 0.01
C ILE A 80 13.75 -7.31 0.84
N THR A 81 13.67 -7.42 2.16
CA THR A 81 14.60 -6.76 3.09
C THR A 81 16.02 -7.26 2.88
N LYS A 82 16.21 -8.59 2.83
CA LYS A 82 17.50 -9.24 2.58
C LYS A 82 18.08 -8.82 1.23
N CYS A 83 17.28 -8.86 0.17
CA CYS A 83 17.70 -8.42 -1.16
C CYS A 83 18.20 -6.97 -1.14
N GLY A 84 17.46 -6.06 -0.50
CA GLY A 84 17.87 -4.67 -0.34
C GLY A 84 19.20 -4.51 0.39
N MET A 85 19.41 -5.22 1.49
CA MET A 85 20.65 -5.16 2.29
C MET A 85 21.86 -5.69 1.54
N GLU A 86 21.72 -6.84 0.87
CA GLU A 86 22.79 -7.44 0.08
C GLU A 86 23.23 -6.49 -1.05
N LEU A 87 22.27 -5.82 -1.69
CA LEU A 87 22.54 -4.82 -2.71
C LEU A 87 23.21 -3.57 -2.14
N GLU A 88 22.87 -3.13 -0.95
CA GLU A 88 23.56 -2.01 -0.30
C GLU A 88 25.00 -2.32 0.07
N VAL A 89 25.22 -3.47 0.71
CA VAL A 89 26.57 -3.93 1.07
C VAL A 89 27.42 -4.07 -0.21
N ALA A 90 26.85 -4.64 -1.28
CA ALA A 90 27.56 -4.84 -2.53
C ALA A 90 27.91 -3.51 -3.26
N ASN A 91 27.05 -2.49 -3.19
CA ASN A 91 27.27 -1.24 -3.94
C ASN A 91 27.93 -0.13 -3.12
N PHE A 92 27.74 -0.11 -1.79
CA PHE A 92 28.19 0.98 -0.92
C PHE A 92 29.07 0.53 0.26
N GLY A 93 29.24 -0.78 0.49
CA GLY A 93 30.08 -1.31 1.57
C GLY A 93 29.51 -1.11 2.98
N LYS A 94 28.28 -0.60 3.10
CA LYS A 94 27.54 -0.39 4.35
C LYS A 94 26.05 -0.53 4.09
N THR A 95 25.29 -0.87 5.13
CA THR A 95 23.83 -0.73 5.13
C THR A 95 23.46 0.71 5.47
N SER A 96 22.34 1.21 4.95
CA SER A 96 21.79 2.48 5.46
C SER A 96 21.42 2.29 6.93
N ASP A 97 21.82 3.21 7.81
CA ASP A 97 21.34 3.21 9.19
C ASP A 97 19.82 3.42 9.18
N ASN A 98 19.07 2.34 9.37
CA ASN A 98 17.61 2.36 9.52
C ASN A 98 17.18 2.98 10.87
N GLU A 99 18.09 3.60 11.61
CA GLU A 99 17.79 4.49 12.74
C GLU A 99 17.36 5.89 12.26
N GLY A 100 16.63 5.95 11.15
CA GLY A 100 16.13 7.20 10.60
C GLY A 100 15.25 7.95 11.61
N GLU A 101 15.28 9.27 11.56
CA GLU A 101 14.41 10.15 12.35
C GLU A 101 12.90 9.92 12.10
N ASN A 102 12.55 9.16 11.05
CA ASN A 102 11.16 8.89 10.70
C ASN A 102 10.51 7.90 11.68
N LYS A 103 9.74 8.46 12.61
CA LYS A 103 8.90 7.70 13.55
C LYS A 103 7.49 7.42 13.03
N GLY A 104 7.24 7.63 11.73
CA GLY A 104 5.91 7.48 11.13
C GLY A 104 5.29 6.09 11.31
N PHE A 105 6.12 5.04 11.40
CA PHE A 105 5.65 3.68 11.69
C PHE A 105 5.69 3.30 13.18
N GLN A 106 6.20 4.16 14.06
CA GLN A 106 6.14 3.97 15.52
C GLN A 106 4.78 4.42 16.09
N GLN A 107 3.71 4.07 15.38
CA GLN A 107 2.34 4.41 15.76
C GLN A 107 1.65 3.17 16.34
N PRO A 108 0.79 3.33 17.37
CA PRO A 108 -0.02 2.22 17.87
C PRO A 108 -0.81 1.56 16.74
N GLY A 109 -0.72 0.24 16.61
CA GLY A 109 -1.43 -0.51 15.58
C GLY A 109 -0.70 -0.63 14.24
N VAL A 110 0.60 -0.31 14.19
CA VAL A 110 1.52 -0.64 13.07
C VAL A 110 2.84 -1.24 13.60
N ASP A 111 2.75 -1.99 14.70
CA ASP A 111 3.87 -2.50 15.49
C ASP A 111 3.92 -4.04 15.58
N THR A 112 2.97 -4.74 14.96
CA THR A 112 2.92 -6.22 14.90
C THR A 112 2.90 -6.74 13.47
N LEU A 113 3.22 -8.02 13.28
CA LEU A 113 3.18 -8.68 11.97
C LEU A 113 1.78 -8.61 11.34
N GLU A 114 0.72 -8.86 12.11
CA GLU A 114 -0.67 -8.81 11.66
C GLU A 114 -1.07 -7.38 11.26
N SER A 115 -0.55 -6.39 11.99
CA SER A 115 -0.78 -4.99 11.68
C SER A 115 -0.09 -4.57 10.38
N TRP A 116 1.13 -5.07 10.12
CA TRP A 116 1.86 -4.82 8.88
C TRP A 116 1.17 -5.52 7.70
N TYR A 117 0.76 -6.78 7.87
CA TYR A 117 -0.02 -7.52 6.89
C TYR A 117 -1.29 -6.74 6.50
N THR A 118 -2.06 -6.33 7.50
CA THR A 118 -3.28 -5.54 7.31
C THR A 118 -3.00 -4.20 6.64
N PHE A 119 -1.89 -3.55 7.01
CA PHE A 119 -1.47 -2.28 6.41
C PHE A 119 -1.21 -2.46 4.91
N VAL A 120 -0.44 -3.48 4.51
CA VAL A 120 -0.15 -3.76 3.09
C VAL A 120 -1.42 -4.13 2.32
N LYS A 121 -2.37 -4.87 2.94
CA LYS A 121 -3.70 -5.13 2.32
C LYS A 121 -4.47 -3.85 1.98
N LYS A 122 -4.34 -2.77 2.76
CA LYS A 122 -5.00 -1.49 2.44
C LYS A 122 -4.45 -0.85 1.15
N TYR A 123 -3.16 -0.99 0.90
CA TYR A 123 -2.53 -0.55 -0.35
C TYR A 123 -2.94 -1.40 -1.53
N ALA A 124 -2.94 -2.72 -1.34
CA ALA A 124 -3.45 -3.67 -2.32
C ALA A 124 -4.88 -3.30 -2.75
N LEU A 125 -5.77 -3.07 -1.78
CA LEU A 125 -7.16 -2.73 -2.02
C LEU A 125 -7.30 -1.43 -2.81
N THR A 126 -6.52 -0.42 -2.42
CA THR A 126 -6.50 0.87 -3.08
C THR A 126 -6.04 0.77 -4.53
N PHE A 127 -4.99 -0.01 -4.80
CA PHE A 127 -4.50 -0.27 -6.15
C PHE A 127 -5.54 -1.00 -7.00
N LEU A 128 -6.20 -2.02 -6.47
CA LEU A 128 -7.22 -2.78 -7.21
C LEU A 128 -8.46 -1.94 -7.52
N ARG A 129 -8.92 -1.10 -6.58
CA ARG A 129 -10.04 -0.16 -6.82
C ARG A 129 -9.74 0.77 -8.00
N LYS A 130 -8.56 1.40 -8.02
CA LYS A 130 -8.12 2.25 -9.13
C LYS A 130 -8.07 1.46 -10.44
N SER A 131 -7.58 0.22 -10.38
CA SER A 131 -7.43 -0.66 -11.54
C SER A 131 -8.76 -1.07 -12.15
N VAL A 132 -9.77 -1.43 -11.35
CA VAL A 132 -11.12 -1.75 -11.85
C VAL A 132 -11.73 -0.56 -12.57
N VAL A 133 -11.70 0.64 -11.97
CA VAL A 133 -12.22 1.86 -12.59
C VAL A 133 -11.50 2.15 -13.90
N PHE A 134 -10.18 2.02 -13.92
CA PHE A 134 -9.38 2.23 -15.12
C PHE A 134 -9.72 1.26 -16.25
N LEU A 135 -9.84 -0.03 -15.95
CA LEU A 135 -10.15 -1.05 -16.96
C LEU A 135 -11.58 -0.90 -17.49
N TYR A 136 -12.53 -0.51 -16.64
CA TYR A 136 -13.88 -0.15 -17.07
C TYR A 136 -13.85 1.03 -18.05
N VAL A 137 -13.20 2.14 -17.68
CA VAL A 137 -13.19 3.37 -18.50
C VAL A 137 -12.42 3.17 -19.81
N LYS A 138 -11.26 2.51 -19.78
CA LYS A 138 -10.37 2.41 -20.93
C LYS A 138 -10.70 1.24 -21.86
N TYR A 139 -11.01 0.08 -21.29
CA TYR A 139 -11.19 -1.16 -22.03
C TYR A 139 -12.65 -1.60 -22.11
N GLY A 140 -13.58 -0.90 -21.45
CA GLY A 140 -15.01 -1.22 -21.46
C GLY A 140 -15.33 -2.54 -20.75
N VAL A 141 -14.46 -2.99 -19.83
CA VAL A 141 -14.66 -4.24 -19.09
C VAL A 141 -15.82 -4.06 -18.12
N ASP A 142 -16.92 -4.77 -18.34
CA ASP A 142 -18.05 -4.79 -17.41
C ASP A 142 -17.83 -5.84 -16.32
N PHE A 143 -17.65 -5.37 -15.09
CA PHE A 143 -17.45 -6.24 -13.92
C PHE A 143 -18.77 -6.60 -13.23
N ASN A 144 -19.90 -5.97 -13.58
CA ASN A 144 -21.19 -6.22 -12.93
C ASN A 144 -21.74 -7.62 -13.25
N SER A 145 -21.36 -8.19 -14.39
CA SER A 145 -21.76 -9.54 -14.80
C SER A 145 -21.02 -10.67 -14.06
N HIS A 146 -19.96 -10.35 -13.32
CA HIS A 146 -19.10 -11.31 -12.60
C HIS A 146 -19.29 -11.29 -11.08
N ILE A 147 -20.19 -10.45 -10.55
CA ILE A 147 -20.55 -10.48 -9.13
C ILE A 147 -21.45 -11.70 -8.93
N SER A 148 -20.85 -12.84 -8.59
CA SER A 148 -21.59 -14.07 -8.31
C SER A 148 -22.66 -13.77 -7.27
N SER A 149 -23.89 -14.04 -7.66
CA SER A 149 -25.10 -13.82 -6.89
C SER A 149 -25.01 -14.44 -5.49
N SER A 150 -25.12 -13.60 -4.46
CA SER A 150 -25.60 -13.92 -3.10
C SER A 150 -24.78 -14.85 -2.19
N GLN A 151 -23.67 -15.47 -2.63
CA GLN A 151 -22.78 -16.25 -1.75
C GLN A 151 -21.49 -15.50 -1.33
N ASP A 152 -21.12 -14.43 -2.05
CA ASP A 152 -19.87 -13.65 -1.84
C ASP A 152 -20.06 -12.33 -1.05
N ALA A 153 -21.19 -12.15 -0.36
CA ALA A 153 -21.43 -10.92 0.41
C ALA A 153 -20.53 -10.82 1.66
N ASP A 154 -20.06 -11.96 2.18
CA ASP A 154 -19.24 -12.06 3.39
C ASP A 154 -17.73 -12.05 3.11
N SER A 155 -17.29 -12.11 1.85
CA SER A 155 -15.86 -12.05 1.50
C SER A 155 -15.29 -10.65 1.70
N ASP A 156 -13.97 -10.52 1.82
CA ASP A 156 -13.34 -9.20 1.87
C ASP A 156 -13.40 -8.52 0.49
N GLU A 157 -13.43 -7.19 0.46
CA GLU A 157 -13.48 -6.45 -0.81
C GLU A 157 -12.25 -6.71 -1.68
N LEU A 158 -11.08 -6.87 -1.05
CA LEU A 158 -9.85 -7.18 -1.77
C LEU A 158 -9.98 -8.50 -2.54
N ASP A 159 -10.59 -9.51 -1.93
CA ASP A 159 -10.76 -10.83 -2.55
C ASP A 159 -11.73 -10.75 -3.73
N ARG A 160 -12.88 -10.07 -3.55
CA ARG A 160 -13.83 -9.83 -4.66
C ARG A 160 -13.19 -9.11 -5.84
N LEU A 161 -12.39 -8.09 -5.58
CA LEU A 161 -11.70 -7.33 -6.64
C LEU A 161 -10.62 -8.18 -7.32
N THR A 162 -9.90 -8.98 -6.56
CA THR A 162 -8.90 -9.91 -7.08
C THR A 162 -9.55 -10.91 -8.03
N ASP A 163 -10.65 -11.52 -7.62
CA ASP A 163 -11.41 -12.49 -8.42
C ASP A 163 -11.97 -11.85 -9.69
N ALA A 164 -12.59 -10.67 -9.56
CA ALA A 164 -13.14 -9.92 -10.69
C ALA A 164 -12.06 -9.54 -11.72
N LEU A 165 -10.85 -9.25 -11.26
CA LEU A 165 -9.69 -8.94 -12.10
C LEU A 165 -8.89 -10.17 -12.56
N ARG A 166 -9.25 -11.37 -12.06
CA ARG A 166 -8.53 -12.64 -12.29
C ARG A 166 -7.05 -12.55 -11.92
N LEU A 167 -6.76 -11.92 -10.80
CA LEU A 167 -5.41 -11.80 -10.25
C LEU A 167 -5.17 -12.89 -9.20
N PRO A 168 -3.90 -13.20 -8.86
CA PRO A 168 -3.59 -13.99 -7.68
C PRO A 168 -4.06 -13.27 -6.40
N SER A 169 -4.49 -14.04 -5.40
CA SER A 169 -4.86 -13.53 -4.08
C SER A 169 -3.71 -12.77 -3.43
N PHE A 170 -4.02 -11.93 -2.44
CA PHE A 170 -2.99 -11.19 -1.70
C PHE A 170 -1.88 -12.12 -1.17
N ASP A 171 -2.25 -13.28 -0.63
CA ASP A 171 -1.30 -14.24 -0.08
C ASP A 171 -0.49 -14.93 -1.19
N GLU A 172 -1.10 -15.22 -2.34
CA GLU A 172 -0.40 -15.75 -3.53
C GLU A 172 0.57 -14.72 -4.14
N MET A 173 0.25 -13.43 -4.06
CA MET A 173 1.17 -12.36 -4.43
C MET A 173 2.36 -12.29 -3.46
N CYS A 174 2.12 -12.46 -2.16
CA CYS A 174 3.19 -12.52 -1.15
C CYS A 174 4.09 -13.76 -1.35
N ALA A 175 3.60 -14.85 -1.94
CA ALA A 175 4.43 -16.00 -2.27
C ALA A 175 5.45 -15.76 -3.41
N SER A 176 5.38 -14.63 -4.14
CA SER A 176 6.19 -14.37 -5.35
C SER A 176 7.71 -14.44 -5.19
N MET A 177 8.23 -14.21 -3.98
CA MET A 177 9.66 -14.31 -3.65
C MET A 177 9.99 -15.43 -2.67
N THR A 178 9.06 -16.35 -2.42
CA THR A 178 9.23 -17.46 -1.47
C THR A 178 9.39 -18.79 -2.21
N GLU A 179 9.65 -19.86 -1.46
CA GLU A 179 9.72 -21.22 -2.01
C GLU A 179 8.38 -21.66 -2.65
N ASN A 180 7.27 -21.05 -2.25
CA ASN A 180 5.93 -21.34 -2.76
C ASN A 180 5.60 -20.59 -4.07
N ALA A 181 6.52 -19.78 -4.61
CA ALA A 181 6.29 -18.95 -5.80
C ALA A 181 5.70 -19.75 -6.98
N ILE A 182 6.29 -20.90 -7.31
CA ILE A 182 5.82 -21.75 -8.43
C ILE A 182 4.40 -22.27 -8.19
N ALA A 183 4.09 -22.69 -6.96
CA ALA A 183 2.77 -23.20 -6.59
C ALA A 183 1.68 -22.12 -6.74
N CYS A 184 2.04 -20.86 -6.50
CA CYS A 184 1.18 -19.68 -6.70
C CYS A 184 1.26 -19.10 -8.13
N GLY A 185 1.81 -19.85 -9.09
CA GLY A 185 1.83 -19.47 -10.50
C GLY A 185 2.83 -18.36 -10.85
N TRP A 186 3.89 -18.18 -10.06
CA TRP A 186 4.99 -17.27 -10.38
C TRP A 186 6.16 -18.01 -11.02
N PRO A 187 6.71 -17.53 -12.15
CA PRO A 187 7.93 -18.09 -12.72
C PRO A 187 9.15 -17.77 -11.86
N MET A 188 10.20 -18.61 -11.96
CA MET A 188 11.46 -18.40 -11.23
C MET A 188 12.12 -17.04 -11.54
N THR A 189 11.88 -16.49 -12.73
CA THR A 189 12.38 -15.18 -13.16
C THR A 189 11.73 -14.01 -12.41
N THR A 190 10.66 -14.25 -11.64
CA THR A 190 10.00 -13.21 -10.83
C THR A 190 10.97 -12.66 -9.77
N TYR A 191 11.79 -13.53 -9.17
CA TYR A 191 12.79 -13.09 -8.18
C TYR A 191 13.79 -12.11 -8.81
N ASP A 192 14.33 -12.42 -9.99
CA ASP A 192 15.27 -11.57 -10.70
C ASP A 192 14.65 -10.23 -11.09
N LEU A 193 13.38 -10.24 -11.50
CA LEU A 193 12.64 -9.03 -11.82
C LEU A 193 12.48 -8.12 -10.60
N VAL A 194 12.02 -8.66 -9.48
CA VAL A 194 11.83 -7.90 -8.24
C VAL A 194 13.18 -7.42 -7.68
N SER A 195 14.22 -8.26 -7.71
CA SER A 195 15.59 -7.88 -7.38
C SER A 195 16.09 -6.73 -8.25
N GLY A 196 15.76 -6.72 -9.54
CA GLY A 196 16.05 -5.61 -10.45
C GLY A 196 15.38 -4.29 -10.03
N TRP A 197 14.12 -4.34 -9.59
CA TRP A 197 13.41 -3.16 -9.07
C TRP A 197 14.05 -2.64 -7.78
N ILE A 198 14.36 -3.53 -6.84
CA ILE A 198 15.04 -3.18 -5.58
C ILE A 198 16.42 -2.62 -5.85
N LYS A 199 17.21 -3.23 -6.74
CA LYS A 199 18.54 -2.74 -7.13
C LYS A 199 18.47 -1.34 -7.74
N HIS A 200 17.52 -1.10 -8.62
CA HIS A 200 17.35 0.24 -9.19
C HIS A 200 17.01 1.25 -8.10
N GLN A 201 16.15 0.90 -7.13
CA GLN A 201 15.82 1.76 -5.99
C GLN A 201 17.03 2.05 -5.09
N VAL A 202 17.85 1.03 -4.79
CA VAL A 202 19.03 1.14 -3.92
C VAL A 202 20.15 1.95 -4.57
N VAL A 203 20.42 1.74 -5.85
CA VAL A 203 21.54 2.37 -6.56
C VAL A 203 21.18 3.78 -7.06
N TRP A 204 19.89 4.13 -7.10
CA TRP A 204 19.45 5.42 -7.62
C TRP A 204 19.99 6.58 -6.75
N PRO A 205 20.80 7.49 -7.32
CA PRO A 205 21.34 8.63 -6.57
C PRO A 205 20.18 9.52 -6.12
N ASN A 206 20.18 9.90 -4.83
CA ASN A 206 19.14 10.69 -4.16
C ASN A 206 18.38 11.66 -5.08
N GLY A 207 17.15 11.26 -5.43
CA GLY A 207 15.99 12.10 -5.71
C GLY A 207 16.08 13.12 -6.85
N TYR A 208 15.29 12.90 -7.90
CA TYR A 208 14.75 14.03 -8.65
C TYR A 208 13.70 14.70 -7.74
N GLY A 209 14.06 15.81 -7.10
CA GLY A 209 13.17 16.59 -6.21
C GLY A 209 13.37 16.35 -4.71
N ASP A 210 13.00 17.36 -3.92
CA ASP A 210 13.10 17.47 -2.45
C ASP A 210 12.15 16.51 -1.67
N MET A 211 11.74 15.41 -2.31
CA MET A 211 10.80 14.47 -1.72
C MET A 211 11.53 13.57 -0.72
N SER A 212 11.12 13.64 0.54
CA SER A 212 11.64 12.80 1.60
C SER A 212 11.54 11.32 1.21
N GLN A 213 12.64 10.57 1.39
CA GLN A 213 12.68 9.11 1.19
C GLN A 213 11.60 8.38 2.00
N SER A 214 11.13 9.00 3.08
CA SER A 214 10.07 8.53 3.95
C SER A 214 8.65 8.73 3.43
N ALA A 215 8.44 9.54 2.39
CA ALA A 215 7.12 9.92 1.87
C ALA A 215 6.71 9.16 0.59
N LEU A 216 7.39 8.06 0.27
CA LEU A 216 7.24 7.36 -1.02
C LEU A 216 5.99 6.47 -1.12
N VAL A 217 5.30 6.27 0.00
CA VAL A 217 4.09 5.48 0.07
C VAL A 217 2.89 6.43 0.29
N SER A 218 1.98 6.48 -0.68
CA SER A 218 0.79 7.35 -0.64
C SER A 218 -0.14 6.97 0.50
N HIS A 219 -0.96 7.87 1.05
CA HIS A 219 -1.92 7.45 2.08
C HIS A 219 -2.91 6.39 1.51
N PRO A 220 -3.11 5.23 2.15
CA PRO A 220 -3.93 4.13 1.63
C PRO A 220 -5.43 4.33 1.91
N GLY A 221 -5.76 5.36 2.70
CA GLY A 221 -7.14 5.78 2.96
C GLY A 221 -7.75 6.56 1.81
N ILE A 222 -9.07 6.71 1.89
CA ILE A 222 -10.00 7.01 0.80
C ILE A 222 -9.54 8.19 -0.08
N PHE A 223 -9.47 7.98 -1.40
CA PHE A 223 -9.46 9.06 -2.41
C PHE A 223 -10.84 9.73 -2.53
N GLU A 224 -11.57 9.80 -1.43
CA GLU A 224 -12.89 10.39 -1.30
C GLU A 224 -12.90 11.06 0.06
N LEU A 225 -13.18 12.35 0.03
CA LEU A 225 -13.41 13.13 1.25
C LEU A 225 -14.64 12.53 1.95
N ILE A 226 -14.69 12.62 3.28
CA ILE A 226 -15.86 12.13 4.02
C ILE A 226 -17.14 12.69 3.38
N GLY A 227 -18.07 11.80 3.05
CA GLY A 227 -19.32 12.18 2.42
C GLY A 227 -20.08 13.12 3.36
N LEU A 228 -20.17 14.39 2.99
CA LEU A 228 -20.89 15.37 3.78
C LEU A 228 -22.40 15.11 3.67
N PRO A 229 -23.16 15.29 4.76
CA PRO A 229 -24.62 15.31 4.70
C PRO A 229 -25.11 16.28 3.61
N LYS A 230 -26.21 15.92 2.94
CA LYS A 230 -26.80 16.74 1.87
C LYS A 230 -27.25 18.12 2.35
N THR A 231 -27.45 18.28 3.65
CA THR A 231 -27.97 19.48 4.31
C THR A 231 -26.96 20.00 5.33
N TYR A 232 -26.69 21.31 5.26
CA TYR A 232 -25.78 21.99 6.18
C TYR A 232 -26.24 21.93 7.64
N ASP A 233 -27.55 21.87 7.88
CA ASP A 233 -28.12 21.81 9.23
C ASP A 233 -27.65 20.58 10.02
N THR A 234 -27.50 19.43 9.34
CA THR A 234 -27.01 18.19 9.96
C THR A 234 -25.56 18.32 10.41
N LEU A 235 -24.73 19.04 9.64
CA LEU A 235 -23.34 19.32 10.03
C LEU A 235 -23.28 20.29 11.21
N ILE A 236 -24.14 21.30 11.25
CA ILE A 236 -24.24 22.21 12.40
C ILE A 236 -24.68 21.44 13.64
N GLU A 237 -25.70 20.59 13.55
CA GLU A 237 -26.18 19.82 14.69
C GLU A 237 -25.09 18.89 15.25
N GLU A 238 -24.38 18.18 14.37
CA GLU A 238 -23.25 17.33 14.76
C GLU A 238 -22.10 18.15 15.37
N SER A 239 -21.84 19.36 14.87
CA SER A 239 -20.83 20.26 15.45
C SER A 239 -21.22 20.76 16.84
N ILE A 240 -22.50 20.98 17.12
CA ILE A 240 -23.00 21.42 18.43
C ILE A 240 -22.99 20.27 19.44
N ARG A 241 -23.22 19.03 18.98
CA ARG A 241 -23.21 17.84 19.86
C ARG A 241 -21.81 17.50 20.36
N ARG A 242 -20.75 17.84 19.62
CA ARG A 242 -19.36 17.52 20.00
C ARG A 242 -18.75 18.58 20.92
N LYS A 243 -17.83 18.12 21.77
CA LYS A 243 -17.06 18.96 22.69
C LYS A 243 -15.59 18.97 22.27
N CYS A 244 -14.89 20.05 22.57
CA CYS A 244 -13.47 20.21 22.33
C CYS A 244 -12.69 19.09 23.07
N PRO A 245 -11.89 18.27 22.38
CA PRO A 245 -11.11 17.19 23.01
C PRO A 245 -10.13 17.70 24.08
N SER A 246 -9.58 18.91 23.89
CA SER A 246 -8.57 19.50 24.77
C SER A 246 -9.16 20.18 26.01
N THR A 247 -10.39 20.71 25.93
CA THR A 247 -10.97 21.52 27.02
C THR A 247 -12.30 20.98 27.59
N GLY A 248 -12.94 20.03 26.92
CA GLY A 248 -14.26 19.50 27.29
C GLY A 248 -15.43 20.48 27.12
N LYS A 249 -15.17 21.69 26.62
CA LYS A 249 -16.17 22.75 26.39
C LYS A 249 -16.76 22.66 24.99
N ASP A 250 -17.78 23.49 24.72
CA ASP A 250 -18.34 23.64 23.38
C ASP A 250 -17.27 24.04 22.36
N LEU A 251 -17.40 23.50 21.15
CA LEU A 251 -16.50 23.80 20.04
C LEU A 251 -16.60 25.29 19.67
N THR A 252 -15.46 25.93 19.47
CA THR A 252 -15.35 27.31 18.98
C THR A 252 -14.86 27.26 17.54
N ASP A 253 -15.56 27.89 16.60
CA ASP A 253 -15.26 27.81 15.16
C ASP A 253 -15.04 26.36 14.67
N PRO A 254 -16.06 25.49 14.73
CA PRO A 254 -15.91 24.06 14.44
C PRO A 254 -15.49 23.81 12.98
N VAL A 255 -14.46 22.99 12.80
CA VAL A 255 -13.97 22.50 11.51
C VAL A 255 -13.96 20.98 11.50
N ILE A 256 -14.30 20.38 10.35
CA ILE A 256 -14.29 18.94 10.14
C ILE A 256 -13.06 18.53 9.32
N CYS A 257 -12.31 17.52 9.75
CA CYS A 257 -11.31 16.89 8.91
C CYS A 257 -11.99 15.98 7.89
N LEU A 258 -11.83 16.29 6.60
CA LEU A 258 -12.42 15.50 5.53
C LEU A 258 -11.72 14.14 5.30
N PHE A 259 -10.59 13.89 5.96
CA PHE A 259 -9.89 12.60 5.90
C PHE A 259 -10.34 11.63 7.00
N CYS A 260 -10.59 12.11 8.21
CA CYS A 260 -10.96 11.24 9.35
C CYS A 260 -12.37 11.47 9.90
N GLY A 261 -13.09 12.52 9.46
CA GLY A 261 -14.45 12.83 9.92
C GLY A 261 -14.56 13.43 11.31
N GLU A 262 -13.43 13.74 11.95
CA GLU A 262 -13.42 14.35 13.26
C GLU A 262 -13.65 15.86 13.20
N ILE A 263 -14.32 16.41 14.22
CA ILE A 263 -14.65 17.83 14.33
C ILE A 263 -13.84 18.43 15.48
N PHE A 264 -13.16 19.53 15.22
CA PHE A 264 -12.30 20.23 16.17
C PHE A 264 -12.47 21.75 16.07
N CYS A 265 -11.90 22.50 17.00
CA CYS A 265 -11.91 23.95 16.95
C CYS A 265 -10.87 24.47 15.94
N SER A 266 -11.25 25.40 15.07
CA SER A 266 -10.35 26.10 14.15
C SER A 266 -9.55 27.16 14.90
N GLN A 267 -8.21 27.13 14.76
CA GLN A 267 -7.29 28.23 15.12
C GLN A 267 -7.56 28.94 16.46
N SER A 268 -8.10 28.23 17.44
CA SER A 268 -8.47 28.81 18.72
C SER A 268 -7.37 28.50 19.74
N ASN A 269 -7.03 29.48 20.57
CA ASN A 269 -5.98 29.39 21.59
C ASN A 269 -6.15 28.20 22.57
N CYS A 270 -7.29 27.51 22.54
CA CYS A 270 -7.57 26.33 23.35
C CYS A 270 -6.97 25.02 22.80
N CYS A 271 -6.55 24.97 21.54
CA CYS A 271 -6.01 23.78 20.87
C CYS A 271 -4.54 23.94 20.42
N GLN A 272 -3.76 24.79 21.11
CA GLN A 272 -2.30 24.82 20.98
C GLN A 272 -1.63 23.63 21.68
#